data_AF-A0A399XTL2-F1
#
_entry.id   AF-A0A399XTL2-F1
#
_cell.length_a   1.000
_cell.length_b   1.000
_cell.length_c   1.000
_cell.angle_alpha   90.00
_cell.angle_beta   90.00
_cell.angle_gamma   90.00
#
_symmetry.space_group_name_H-M   'P 1'
#
loop_
_entity.id
_entity.type
_entity.pdbx_description
1 polymer ?
#
loop_
_entity_poly.entity_id
_entity_poly.type
_entity_poly.pdbx_seq_one_letter_code
_entity_poly.pdbx_strand_id
1 'polypeptide(L)'
;MLGTPGPDAGYAFLLFERIRKRLVAVSGESPADVKVAITATALRRASHFGRGPTSGDLEWAATYWGMFEADSSPPSGLKAQDRASLFAGCAHDFALQRRIALHPSDDSLGD
;
A
#
# COMPACT_ATOMS: atom_id res chain seq x y z
N MET A 1 13.99 -18.15 6.28
CA MET A 1 13.16 -18.14 7.49
C MET A 1 11.91 -17.32 7.22
N LEU A 2 10.75 -17.88 7.55
CA LEU A 2 9.42 -17.30 7.36
C LEU A 2 9.28 -16.07 8.27
N GLY A 3 9.28 -14.88 7.70
CA GLY A 3 8.93 -13.66 8.42
C GLY A 3 7.44 -13.71 8.74
N THR A 4 7.14 -13.97 10.01
CA THR A 4 5.82 -13.78 10.62
C THR A 4 5.24 -12.43 10.16
N PRO A 5 3.97 -12.34 9.72
CA PRO A 5 3.33 -11.05 9.53
C PRO A 5 3.42 -10.31 10.87
N GLY A 6 4.13 -9.19 10.92
CA GLY A 6 4.39 -8.50 12.17
C GLY A 6 3.09 -8.13 12.90
N PRO A 7 3.07 -8.10 14.24
CA PRO A 7 1.92 -7.68 15.04
C PRO A 7 1.42 -6.26 14.69
N ASP A 8 2.23 -5.48 13.98
CA ASP A 8 1.98 -4.09 13.61
C ASP A 8 1.00 -3.91 12.44
N ALA A 9 0.58 -4.99 11.75
CA ALA A 9 -0.44 -4.90 10.70
C ALA A 9 -1.76 -4.30 11.23
N GLY A 10 -2.13 -4.63 12.48
CA GLY A 10 -3.31 -4.07 13.14
C GLY A 10 -3.19 -2.57 13.39
N TYR A 11 -2.02 -2.10 13.84
CA TYR A 11 -1.78 -0.66 14.06
C TYR A 11 -1.69 0.12 12.76
N ALA A 12 -1.09 -0.45 11.71
CA ALA A 12 -1.04 0.16 10.40
C ALA A 12 -2.44 0.35 9.78
N PHE A 13 -3.37 -0.57 10.04
CA PHE A 13 -4.78 -0.37 9.68
C PHE A 13 -5.44 0.81 10.38
N LEU A 14 -5.09 1.09 11.65
CA LEU A 14 -5.60 2.28 12.35
C LEU A 14 -5.03 3.57 11.74
N LEU A 15 -3.77 3.55 11.30
CA LEU A 15 -3.16 4.68 10.58
C LEU A 15 -3.82 4.90 9.23
N PHE A 16 -4.15 3.82 8.49
CA PHE A 16 -4.87 3.91 7.21
C PHE A 16 -6.22 4.63 7.35
N GLU A 17 -6.97 4.38 8.42
CA GLU A 17 -8.26 5.05 8.66
C GLU A 17 -8.15 6.59 8.72
N ARG A 18 -6.97 7.12 9.07
CA ARG A 18 -6.71 8.57 9.11
C ARG A 18 -6.60 9.20 7.72
N ILE A 19 -6.11 8.44 6.74
CA ILE A 19 -5.91 8.93 5.37
C ILE A 19 -7.03 8.50 4.42
N ARG A 20 -7.83 7.48 4.75
CA ARG A 20 -8.80 6.87 3.83
C ARG A 20 -9.77 7.86 3.18
N LYS A 21 -10.17 8.91 3.91
CA LYS A 21 -11.14 9.92 3.42
C LYS A 21 -10.56 10.83 2.34
N ARG A 22 -9.23 10.86 2.21
CA ARG A 22 -8.50 11.63 1.19
C ARG A 22 -8.21 10.80 -0.06
N LEU A 23 -8.44 9.48 -0.02
CA LEU A 23 -8.12 8.60 -1.14
C LEU A 23 -9.24 8.67 -2.19
N VAL A 24 -8.84 8.84 -3.44
CA VAL A 24 -9.70 8.78 -4.62
C VAL A 24 -9.57 7.37 -5.19
N ALA A 25 -10.33 6.43 -4.59
CA ALA A 25 -10.47 5.10 -5.16
C ALA A 25 -11.29 5.19 -6.46
N VAL A 26 -10.87 4.48 -7.50
CA VAL A 26 -11.56 4.46 -8.79
C VAL A 26 -12.58 3.32 -8.85
N SER A 27 -13.50 3.39 -9.82
CA SER A 27 -14.48 2.33 -10.07
C SER A 27 -13.77 0.98 -10.29
N GLY A 28 -14.15 -0.04 -9.52
CA GLY A 28 -13.57 -1.38 -9.57
C GLY A 28 -12.61 -1.72 -8.41
N GLU A 29 -12.16 -0.74 -7.62
CA GLU A 29 -11.32 -0.99 -6.46
C GLU A 29 -12.17 -1.33 -5.21
N SER A 30 -11.94 -2.52 -4.64
CA SER A 30 -12.52 -2.90 -3.35
C SER A 30 -11.86 -2.08 -2.22
N PRO A 31 -12.64 -1.44 -1.33
CA PRO A 31 -12.07 -0.72 -0.18
C PRO A 31 -11.20 -1.60 0.72
N ALA A 32 -11.52 -2.90 0.82
CA ALA A 32 -10.73 -3.85 1.60
C ALA A 32 -9.38 -4.13 0.93
N ASP A 33 -9.37 -4.35 -0.38
CA ASP A 33 -8.15 -4.59 -1.14
C ASP A 33 -7.25 -3.34 -1.12
N VAL A 34 -7.80 -2.15 -1.32
CA VAL A 34 -7.06 -0.89 -1.22
C VAL A 34 -6.41 -0.76 0.16
N LYS A 35 -7.17 -0.98 1.23
CA LYS A 35 -6.64 -0.92 2.60
C LYS A 35 -5.45 -1.86 2.79
N VAL A 36 -5.58 -3.10 2.34
CA VAL A 36 -4.53 -4.12 2.49
C VAL A 36 -3.31 -3.80 1.62
N ALA A 37 -3.51 -3.39 0.37
CA ALA A 37 -2.43 -3.05 -0.55
C ALA A 37 -1.58 -1.86 -0.06
N ILE A 38 -2.24 -0.77 0.35
CA ILE A 38 -1.56 0.42 0.89
C ILE A 38 -0.81 0.06 2.18
N THR A 39 -1.44 -0.70 3.06
CA THR A 39 -0.83 -1.12 4.33
C THR A 39 0.38 -2.02 4.11
N ALA A 40 0.30 -2.99 3.20
CA ALA A 40 1.41 -3.88 2.87
C ALA A 40 2.62 -3.11 2.33
N THR A 41 2.38 -2.13 1.47
CA THR A 41 3.41 -1.25 0.91
C THR A 41 4.04 -0.36 1.99
N ALA A 42 3.22 0.24 2.86
CA ALA A 42 3.70 1.07 3.96
C ALA A 42 4.55 0.27 4.97
N LEU A 43 4.13 -0.96 5.28
CA LEU A 43 4.90 -1.86 6.15
C LEU A 43 6.24 -2.24 5.54
N ARG A 44 6.32 -2.43 4.20
CA ARG A 44 7.60 -2.64 3.51
C ARG A 44 8.55 -1.46 3.72
N ARG A 45 8.06 -0.23 3.54
CA ARG A 45 8.85 1.00 3.75
C ARG A 45 9.31 1.13 5.20
N ALA A 46 8.41 0.95 6.16
CA ALA A 46 8.75 0.99 7.58
C ALA A 46 9.82 -0.06 7.95
N SER A 47 9.68 -1.28 7.42
CA SER A 47 10.65 -2.36 7.60
C SER A 47 12.01 -2.05 6.96
N HIS A 48 12.03 -1.39 5.80
CA HIS A 48 13.27 -0.92 5.17
C HIS A 48 14.04 0.05 6.08
N PHE A 49 13.32 0.91 6.81
CA PHE A 49 13.91 1.81 7.83
C PHE A 49 14.15 1.15 9.20
N GLY A 50 13.85 -0.14 9.39
CA GLY A 50 14.03 -0.84 10.66
C GLY A 50 13.13 -0.34 11.80
N ARG A 51 11.97 0.24 11.50
CA ARG A 51 11.03 0.80 12.49
C ARG A 51 9.59 0.33 12.29
N GLY A 52 8.72 0.64 13.26
CA GLY A 52 7.28 0.46 13.13
C GLY A 52 6.64 1.46 12.14
N PRO A 53 5.42 1.19 11.65
CA PRO A 53 4.73 2.04 10.66
C PRO A 53 4.28 3.38 11.24
N THR A 54 4.31 4.42 10.41
CA THR A 54 3.90 5.80 10.71
C THR A 54 2.89 6.31 9.69
N SER A 55 2.17 7.39 9.99
CA SER A 55 1.31 8.05 8.99
C SER A 55 2.07 8.40 7.70
N GLY A 56 3.35 8.77 7.80
CA GLY A 56 4.19 9.10 6.65
C GLY A 56 4.42 7.91 5.71
N ASP A 57 4.48 6.67 6.22
CA ASP A 57 4.58 5.49 5.36
C ASP A 57 3.29 5.22 4.59
N LEU A 58 2.14 5.47 5.23
CA LEU A 58 0.83 5.31 4.62
C LEU A 58 0.59 6.38 3.56
N GLU A 59 0.98 7.63 3.83
CA GLU A 59 0.91 8.72 2.86
C GLU A 59 1.85 8.48 1.68
N TRP A 60 3.09 8.05 1.94
CA TRP A 60 4.01 7.69 0.87
C TRP A 60 3.46 6.54 0.03
N ALA A 61 2.94 5.47 0.65
CA ALA A 61 2.35 4.35 -0.09
C ALA A 61 1.15 4.79 -0.93
N ALA A 62 0.27 5.64 -0.38
CA ALA A 62 -0.85 6.20 -1.14
C ALA A 62 -0.38 7.06 -2.32
N THR A 63 0.66 7.86 -2.16
CA THR A 63 1.28 8.65 -3.25
C THR A 63 1.92 7.75 -4.29
N TYR A 64 2.70 6.75 -3.88
CA TYR A 64 3.36 5.77 -4.74
C TYR A 64 2.37 5.08 -5.68
N TRP A 65 1.18 4.76 -5.16
CA TRP A 65 0.10 4.14 -5.91
C TRP A 65 -0.82 5.13 -6.63
N GLY A 66 -0.66 6.45 -6.46
CA GLY A 66 -1.52 7.45 -7.11
C GLY A 66 -2.95 7.48 -6.55
N MET A 67 -3.10 7.32 -5.23
CA MET A 67 -4.40 7.26 -4.57
C MET A 67 -4.99 8.63 -4.22
N PHE A 68 -4.23 9.72 -4.33
CA PHE A 68 -4.74 11.06 -4.02
C PHE A 68 -5.34 11.77 -5.24
N GLU A 69 -4.96 11.36 -6.46
CA GLU A 69 -5.38 11.98 -7.71
C GLU A 69 -5.61 10.90 -8.77
N ALA A 70 -6.83 10.84 -9.32
CA ALA A 70 -7.27 9.77 -10.23
C ALA A 70 -6.50 9.70 -11.55
N ASP A 71 -6.11 10.85 -12.10
CA ASP A 71 -5.43 10.98 -13.40
C ASP A 71 -3.94 11.36 -13.27
N SER A 72 -3.31 10.97 -12.16
CA SER A 72 -1.88 11.18 -11.94
C SER A 72 -1.03 10.14 -12.68
N SER A 73 0.25 10.47 -12.93
CA SER A 73 1.29 9.51 -13.33
C SER A 73 2.07 9.11 -12.07
N PRO A 74 1.61 8.11 -11.30
CA PRO A 74 2.19 7.82 -10.00
C PRO A 74 3.58 7.17 -10.11
N PRO A 75 4.41 7.23 -9.06
CA PRO A 75 5.71 6.58 -9.03
C PRO A 75 5.69 5.08 -9.31
N SER A 76 4.59 4.38 -9.01
CA SER A 76 4.39 2.97 -9.39
C SER A 76 4.36 2.72 -10.89
N GLY A 77 4.13 3.74 -11.73
CA GLY A 77 3.96 3.59 -13.17
C GLY A 77 2.67 2.88 -13.58
N LEU A 78 1.82 2.47 -12.62
CA LEU A 78 0.54 1.84 -12.90
C LEU A 78 -0.57 2.88 -12.96
N LYS A 79 -1.36 2.84 -14.04
CA LYS A 79 -2.61 3.58 -14.11
C LYS A 79 -3.65 2.94 -13.19
N ALA A 80 -4.71 3.70 -12.91
CA ALA A 80 -5.74 3.27 -11.95
C ALA A 80 -6.38 1.91 -12.27
N GLN A 81 -6.57 1.58 -13.55
CA GLN A 81 -7.14 0.29 -13.98
C GLN A 81 -6.18 -0.90 -13.79
N ASP A 82 -4.89 -0.71 -14.09
CA ASP A 82 -3.86 -1.74 -13.88
C ASP A 82 -3.62 -1.97 -12.39
N ARG A 83 -3.62 -0.89 -11.61
CA ARG A 83 -3.56 -0.95 -10.14
C ARG A 83 -4.76 -1.69 -9.54
N ALA A 84 -5.98 -1.39 -9.99
CA ALA A 84 -7.19 -2.09 -9.55
C ALA A 84 -7.10 -3.59 -9.82
N SER A 85 -6.58 -3.95 -11.01
CA SER A 85 -6.35 -5.36 -11.39
C SER A 85 -5.28 -6.03 -10.52
N LEU A 86 -4.22 -5.30 -10.15
CA LEU A 86 -3.19 -5.80 -9.23
C LEU A 86 -3.72 -5.99 -7.81
N PHE A 87 -4.60 -5.10 -7.33
CA PHE A 87 -5.13 -5.14 -5.97
C PHE A 87 -6.25 -6.18 -5.79
N ALA A 88 -6.95 -6.54 -6.86
CA ALA A 88 -8.12 -7.41 -6.80
C ALA A 88 -7.87 -8.71 -6.01
N GLY A 89 -8.61 -8.87 -4.90
CA GLY A 89 -8.56 -10.04 -4.03
C GLY A 89 -7.39 -10.10 -3.05
N CYS A 90 -6.50 -9.09 -3.02
CA CYS A 90 -5.34 -9.12 -2.14
C CYS A 90 -5.70 -9.13 -0.65
N ALA A 91 -6.89 -8.68 -0.25
CA ALA A 91 -7.36 -8.78 1.13
C ALA A 91 -7.45 -10.24 1.63
N HIS A 92 -7.48 -11.21 0.73
CA HIS A 92 -7.61 -12.64 1.04
C HIS A 92 -6.43 -13.49 0.54
N ASP A 93 -5.43 -12.88 -0.11
CA ASP A 93 -4.29 -13.57 -0.70
C ASP A 93 -2.96 -13.00 -0.20
N PHE A 94 -2.28 -13.74 0.69
CA PHE A 94 -0.99 -13.36 1.25
C PHE A 94 0.15 -13.32 0.23
N ALA A 95 0.10 -14.16 -0.81
CA ALA A 95 1.13 -14.13 -1.87
C ALA A 95 0.98 -12.85 -2.70
N LEU A 96 -0.27 -12.45 -2.97
CA LEU A 96 -0.56 -11.19 -3.64
C LEU A 96 -0.16 -9.97 -2.78
N GLN A 97 -0.45 -9.98 -1.47
CA GLN A 97 0.00 -8.94 -0.54
C GLN A 97 1.52 -8.77 -0.58
N ARG A 98 2.27 -9.88 -0.59
CA ARG A 98 3.72 -9.86 -0.68
C ARG A 98 4.19 -9.30 -2.03
N ARG A 99 3.53 -9.66 -3.13
CA ARG A 99 3.85 -9.11 -4.46
C ARG A 99 3.65 -7.59 -4.51
N ILE A 100 2.55 -7.09 -3.94
CA ILE A 100 2.27 -5.66 -3.82
C ILE A 100 3.34 -4.97 -2.97
N ALA A 101 3.66 -5.55 -1.81
CA ALA A 101 4.68 -5.00 -0.90
C ALA A 101 6.07 -4.92 -1.55
N LEU A 102 6.38 -5.81 -2.49
CA LEU A 102 7.66 -5.84 -3.22
C LEU A 102 7.64 -5.08 -4.55
N HIS A 103 6.53 -4.44 -4.92
CA HIS A 103 6.44 -3.67 -6.15
C HIS A 103 7.36 -2.44 -6.18
N PRO A 104 7.49 -1.63 -5.10
CA PRO A 104 8.52 -0.61 -5.04
C PRO A 104 9.93 -1.20 -5.00
N SER A 105 10.86 -0.59 -5.73
CA SER A 105 12.30 -0.90 -5.60
C SER A 105 12.83 -0.39 -4.27
N ASP A 106 13.93 -0.96 -3.76
CA ASP A 106 14.55 -0.48 -2.52
C ASP A 106 14.96 0.99 -2.61
N ASP A 107 15.44 1.45 -3.77
CA ASP A 107 15.79 2.86 -3.99
C ASP A 107 14.58 3.79 -3.77
N SER A 108 13.41 3.41 -4.28
CA SER A 108 12.19 4.21 -4.14
C SER A 108 11.67 4.31 -2.70
N LEU A 109 12.08 3.39 -1.81
CA LEU A 109 11.67 3.42 -0.40
C LEU A 109 12.39 4.50 0.41
N GLY A 110 13.51 5.03 -0.09
CA GLY A 110 14.34 6.04 0.55
C GLY A 110 13.89 7.48 0.33
N ASP A 111 13.15 7.74 -0.76
CA ASP A 111 12.63 9.06 -1.17
C ASP A 111 11.42 9.49 -0.32
#